data_AF-A0A7R9YYA1-F1
#
_entry.id   AF-A0A7R9YYA1-F1
#
_cell.length_a   1.000
_cell.length_b   1.000
_cell.length_c   1.000
_cell.angle_alpha   90.00
_cell.angle_beta   90.00
_cell.angle_gamma   90.00
#
_symmetry.space_group_name_H-M   'P 1'
#
loop_
_entity.id
_entity.type
_entity.pdbx_description
1 polymer ?
#
loop_
_entity_poly.entity_id
_entity_poly.type
_entity_poly.pdbx_seq_one_letter_code
_entity_poly.pdbx_strand_id
1 'polypeptide(L)'
;RNQQRIMATDAALCGLEAGACFGLSAAACRTGFILAAKVSVLCMPLGLIGSVALTSSGFVLQTKGLKVGNTIVVCTMAAVSSMVSGVVAGFLVLEEKMPSGHGMKLVRLAAWACILLGVASLAGGRDGIAAAARFAAGVLPRQQSATWRYFPRGLARTLHKLQKGLSDDDEEDGA
;
A
#
# COMPACT_ATOMS: atom_id res chain seq x y z
N ARG A 1 21.43 17.84 1.58
CA ARG A 1 21.12 16.39 1.59
C ARG A 1 20.59 15.88 2.94
N ASN A 2 21.25 16.08 4.08
CA ASN A 2 20.74 15.62 5.38
C ASN A 2 19.41 16.29 5.79
N GLN A 3 19.29 17.61 5.64
CA GLN A 3 18.07 18.35 5.98
C GLN A 3 16.86 17.93 5.11
N GLN A 4 17.09 17.62 3.83
CA GLN A 4 16.06 17.05 2.94
C GLN A 4 15.62 15.65 3.36
N ARG A 5 16.54 14.80 3.85
CA ARG A 5 16.17 13.47 4.36
C ARG A 5 15.32 13.57 5.62
N ILE A 6 15.68 14.48 6.54
CA ILE A 6 14.92 14.70 7.79
C ILE A 6 13.49 15.18 7.48
N MET A 7 13.33 16.14 6.57
CA MET A 7 12.01 16.62 6.16
C MET A 7 11.20 15.54 5.42
N ALA A 8 11.85 14.69 4.63
CA ALA A 8 11.19 13.57 3.96
C ALA A 8 10.72 12.49 4.96
N THR A 9 11.51 12.20 6.01
CA THR A 9 11.11 11.24 7.05
C THR A 9 9.96 11.76 7.89
N ASP A 10 9.97 13.05 8.24
CA ASP A 10 8.91 13.66 9.05
C ASP A 10 7.56 13.68 8.29
N ALA A 11 7.61 14.02 7.00
CA ALA A 11 6.47 13.94 6.10
C ALA A 11 5.94 12.50 5.94
N ALA A 12 6.84 11.52 5.84
CA ALA A 12 6.46 10.11 5.75
C ALA A 12 5.80 9.61 7.05
N LEU A 13 6.33 9.98 8.23
CA LEU A 13 5.75 9.63 9.53
C LEU A 13 4.37 10.25 9.71
N CYS A 14 4.22 11.53 9.38
CA CYS A 14 2.95 12.24 9.47
C CYS A 14 1.90 11.63 8.52
N GLY A 15 2.33 11.23 7.31
CA GLY A 15 1.50 10.47 6.37
C GLY A 15 1.11 9.09 6.94
N LEU A 16 2.06 8.35 7.51
CA LEU A 16 1.82 7.03 8.08
C LEU A 16 0.79 7.09 9.22
N GLU A 17 0.94 8.04 10.14
CA GLU A 17 0.03 8.24 11.28
C GLU A 17 -1.36 8.66 10.80
N ALA A 18 -1.44 9.61 9.86
CA ALA A 18 -2.70 9.99 9.23
C ALA A 18 -3.41 8.80 8.58
N GLY A 19 -2.65 7.98 7.86
CA GLY A 19 -3.14 6.77 7.23
C GLY A 19 -3.68 5.76 8.25
N ALA A 20 -2.98 5.55 9.36
CA ALA A 20 -3.44 4.64 10.41
C ALA A 20 -4.77 5.11 11.01
N CYS A 21 -4.93 6.42 11.25
CA CYS A 21 -6.20 7.01 11.68
C CYS A 21 -7.32 6.77 10.65
N PHE A 22 -7.07 6.93 9.35
CA PHE A 22 -8.06 6.66 8.31
C PHE A 22 -8.44 5.17 8.24
N GLY A 23 -7.46 4.27 8.37
CA GLY A 23 -7.72 2.82 8.38
C GLY A 23 -8.54 2.39 9.60
N LEU A 24 -8.21 2.93 10.79
CA LEU A 24 -8.97 2.68 12.02
C LEU A 24 -10.36 3.31 11.99
N SER A 25 -10.53 4.48 11.35
CA SER A 25 -11.83 5.11 11.15
C SER A 25 -12.78 4.21 10.36
N ALA A 26 -12.30 3.60 9.26
CA ALA A 26 -13.08 2.65 8.49
C ALA A 26 -13.47 1.41 9.31
N ALA A 27 -12.54 0.89 10.13
CA ALA A 27 -12.82 -0.23 11.03
C ALA A 27 -13.83 0.13 12.12
N ALA A 28 -13.73 1.31 12.72
CA ALA A 28 -14.67 1.81 13.74
C ALA A 28 -16.08 1.95 13.16
N CYS A 29 -16.21 2.51 11.95
CA CYS A 29 -17.48 2.64 11.25
C CYS A 29 -18.10 1.25 10.98
N ARG A 30 -17.33 0.33 10.39
CA ARG A 30 -17.79 -1.04 10.09
C ARG A 30 -18.20 -1.80 11.36
N THR A 31 -17.42 -1.67 12.43
CA THR A 31 -17.72 -2.27 13.73
C THR A 31 -19.00 -1.70 14.34
N GLY A 32 -19.21 -0.38 14.24
CA GLY A 32 -20.46 0.28 14.65
C GLY A 32 -21.69 -0.26 13.93
N PHE A 33 -21.60 -0.48 12.61
CA PHE A 33 -22.69 -1.11 11.84
C PHE A 33 -22.96 -2.56 12.24
N ILE A 34 -21.92 -3.37 12.46
CA ILE A 34 -22.09 -4.77 12.89
C ILE A 34 -22.71 -4.84 14.28
N LEU A 35 -22.26 -3.99 15.20
CA LEU A 35 -22.77 -3.93 16.57
C LEU A 35 -24.20 -3.38 16.61
N ALA A 36 -24.55 -2.48 15.69
CA ALA A 36 -25.91 -1.97 15.56
C ALA A 36 -26.92 -3.04 15.16
N ALA A 37 -26.50 -3.99 14.32
CA ALA A 37 -27.34 -5.12 13.93
C ALA A 37 -27.50 -6.17 15.04
N LYS A 38 -26.55 -6.25 15.99
CA LYS A 38 -26.53 -7.30 17.03
C LYS A 38 -26.99 -6.85 18.41
N VAL A 39 -26.74 -5.59 18.79
CA VAL A 39 -26.91 -5.12 20.17
C VAL A 39 -27.91 -3.97 20.24
N SER A 40 -27.65 -2.84 19.55
CA SER A 40 -28.59 -1.73 19.53
C SER A 40 -28.34 -0.76 18.38
N VAL A 41 -29.39 -0.18 17.80
CA VAL A 41 -29.30 0.82 16.72
C VAL A 41 -28.45 2.04 17.10
N LEU A 42 -28.30 2.34 18.40
CA LEU A 42 -27.45 3.41 18.95
C LEU A 42 -25.94 3.18 18.76
N CYS A 43 -25.50 1.95 18.48
CA CYS A 43 -24.09 1.68 18.21
C CYS A 43 -23.63 2.21 16.85
N MET A 44 -24.55 2.41 15.90
CA MET A 44 -24.26 2.97 14.58
C MET A 44 -23.79 4.44 14.64
N PRO A 45 -24.54 5.37 15.28
CA PRO A 45 -24.08 6.76 15.41
C PRO A 45 -22.81 6.89 16.26
N LEU A 46 -22.64 6.04 17.30
CA LEU A 46 -21.40 6.01 18.09
C LEU A 46 -20.17 5.63 17.24
N GLY A 47 -20.29 4.58 16.41
CA GLY A 47 -19.25 4.19 15.47
C GLY A 47 -18.96 5.26 14.41
N LEU A 48 -20.01 5.95 13.94
CA LEU A 48 -19.88 7.06 12.99
C LEU A 48 -19.15 8.26 13.61
N ILE A 49 -19.50 8.66 14.85
CA ILE A 49 -18.85 9.77 15.55
C ILE A 49 -17.36 9.46 15.77
N GLY A 50 -17.06 8.24 16.23
CA GLY A 50 -15.68 7.79 16.39
C GLY A 50 -14.92 7.80 15.05
N SER A 51 -15.53 7.32 13.97
CA SER A 51 -14.97 7.37 12.63
C SER A 51 -14.69 8.81 12.17
N VAL A 52 -15.64 9.72 12.33
CA VAL A 52 -15.46 11.13 11.96
C VAL A 52 -14.31 11.75 12.76
N ALA A 53 -14.22 11.51 14.07
CA ALA A 53 -13.13 12.02 14.90
C ALA A 53 -11.75 11.52 14.44
N LEU A 54 -11.61 10.21 14.18
CA LEU A 54 -10.35 9.64 13.68
C LEU A 54 -10.01 10.18 12.28
N THR A 55 -11.00 10.34 11.41
CA THR A 55 -10.81 10.94 10.08
C THR A 55 -10.36 12.40 10.20
N SER A 56 -10.98 13.19 11.08
CA SER A 56 -10.57 14.58 11.33
C SER A 56 -9.13 14.66 11.83
N SER A 57 -8.74 13.81 12.78
CA SER A 57 -7.35 13.72 13.25
C SER A 57 -6.39 13.36 12.11
N GLY A 58 -6.77 12.40 11.24
CA GLY A 58 -5.99 12.02 10.07
C GLY A 58 -5.79 13.18 9.09
N PHE A 59 -6.82 14.01 8.85
CA PHE A 59 -6.69 15.21 8.00
C PHE A 59 -5.77 16.27 8.63
N VAL A 60 -5.81 16.46 9.95
CA VAL A 60 -4.91 17.40 10.65
C VAL A 60 -3.45 16.95 10.54
N LEU A 61 -3.18 15.65 10.72
CA LEU A 61 -1.84 15.08 10.53
C LEU A 61 -1.39 15.20 9.08
N GLN A 62 -2.24 14.84 8.13
CA GLN A 62 -1.92 14.93 6.71
C GLN A 62 -1.57 16.37 6.31
N THR A 63 -2.38 17.36 6.72
CA THR A 63 -2.12 18.78 6.42
C THR A 63 -0.85 19.33 7.11
N LYS A 64 -0.45 18.81 8.27
CA LYS A 64 0.86 19.11 8.87
C LYS A 64 2.00 18.54 8.03
N GLY A 65 1.89 17.31 7.56
CA GLY A 65 2.88 16.71 6.65
C GLY A 65 3.03 17.48 5.33
N LEU A 66 1.91 17.98 4.77
CA LEU A 66 1.91 18.79 3.54
C LEU A 66 2.65 20.14 3.69
N LYS A 67 2.73 20.70 4.90
CA LYS A 67 3.43 21.96 5.16
C LYS A 67 4.95 21.81 5.23
N VAL A 68 5.44 20.61 5.55
CA VAL A 68 6.86 20.37 5.88
C VAL A 68 7.59 19.61 4.77
N GLY A 69 6.88 18.77 4.00
CA GLY A 69 7.52 17.93 2.99
C GLY A 69 6.73 17.73 1.70
N ASN A 70 7.21 16.79 0.89
CA ASN A 70 6.64 16.53 -0.43
C ASN A 70 5.25 15.87 -0.32
N THR A 71 4.22 16.57 -0.81
CA THR A 71 2.81 16.13 -0.81
C THR A 71 2.61 14.71 -1.30
N ILE A 72 3.36 14.31 -2.33
CA ILE A 72 3.26 12.97 -2.92
C ILE A 72 3.66 11.90 -1.90
N VAL A 73 4.71 12.12 -1.10
CA VAL A 73 5.19 11.17 -0.08
C VAL A 73 4.19 11.05 1.06
N VAL A 74 3.62 12.17 1.52
CA VAL A 74 2.62 12.17 2.60
C VAL A 74 1.37 11.41 2.18
N CYS A 75 0.82 11.71 0.99
CA CYS A 75 -0.39 11.05 0.50
C CYS A 75 -0.17 9.56 0.21
N THR A 76 0.97 9.17 -0.37
CA THR A 76 1.28 7.76 -0.64
C THR A 76 1.46 6.97 0.65
N MET A 77 2.19 7.49 1.64
CA MET A 77 2.34 6.84 2.95
C MET A 77 1.02 6.76 3.70
N ALA A 78 0.18 7.79 3.63
CA ALA A 78 -1.16 7.76 4.21
C ALA A 78 -2.05 6.70 3.55
N ALA A 79 -2.02 6.58 2.22
CA ALA A 79 -2.78 5.56 1.50
C ALA A 79 -2.32 4.14 1.87
N VAL A 80 -1.00 3.88 1.88
CA VAL A 80 -0.43 2.58 2.26
C VAL A 80 -0.78 2.23 3.69
N SER A 81 -0.53 3.15 4.62
CA SER A 81 -0.79 2.93 6.04
C SER A 81 -2.27 2.69 6.32
N SER A 82 -3.17 3.40 5.63
CA SER A 82 -4.62 3.18 5.73
C SER A 82 -5.04 1.79 5.25
N MET A 83 -4.50 1.34 4.10
CA MET A 83 -4.79 0.00 3.58
C MET A 83 -4.25 -1.11 4.50
N VAL A 84 -3.01 -0.98 4.97
CA VAL A 84 -2.40 -1.94 5.89
C VAL A 84 -3.19 -2.00 7.20
N SER A 85 -3.45 -0.84 7.82
CA SER A 85 -4.19 -0.74 9.07
C SER A 85 -5.62 -1.26 8.92
N GLY A 86 -6.29 -0.97 7.80
CA GLY A 86 -7.63 -1.48 7.51
C GLY A 86 -7.67 -2.99 7.38
N VAL A 87 -6.65 -3.63 6.80
CA VAL A 87 -6.57 -5.10 6.71
C VAL A 87 -6.25 -5.71 8.07
N VAL A 88 -5.29 -5.15 8.80
CA VAL A 88 -4.97 -5.61 10.16
C VAL A 88 -6.19 -5.50 11.07
N ALA A 89 -6.89 -4.36 11.04
CA ALA A 89 -8.12 -4.18 11.78
C ALA A 89 -9.24 -5.12 11.30
N GLY A 90 -9.33 -5.39 9.99
CA GLY A 90 -10.29 -6.36 9.45
C GLY A 90 -10.04 -7.79 9.94
N PHE A 91 -8.78 -8.20 10.07
CA PHE A 91 -8.44 -9.52 10.63
C PHE A 91 -8.65 -9.58 12.15
N LEU A 92 -8.26 -8.52 12.88
CA LEU A 92 -8.32 -8.51 14.34
C LEU A 92 -9.72 -8.26 14.90
N VAL A 93 -10.49 -7.36 14.28
CA VAL A 93 -11.78 -6.89 14.82
C VAL A 93 -12.96 -7.67 14.24
N LEU A 94 -12.88 -8.10 12.98
CA LEU A 94 -13.98 -8.82 12.33
C LEU A 94 -13.80 -10.34 12.29
N GLU A 95 -12.66 -10.86 12.77
CA GLU A 95 -12.27 -12.27 12.66
C GLU A 95 -12.58 -12.84 11.26
N GLU A 96 -12.39 -12.05 10.20
CA GLU A 96 -12.68 -12.51 8.84
C GLU A 96 -11.81 -13.74 8.55
N LYS A 97 -12.47 -14.90 8.47
CA LYS A 97 -11.83 -16.20 8.27
C LYS A 97 -10.98 -16.14 7.01
N MET A 98 -9.67 -16.32 7.17
CA MET A 98 -8.75 -16.36 6.04
C MET A 98 -9.24 -17.40 5.04
N PRO A 99 -9.42 -17.04 3.76
CA PRO A 99 -9.84 -18.00 2.77
C PRO A 99 -8.78 -19.11 2.68
N SER A 100 -9.17 -20.31 3.09
CA SER A 100 -8.27 -21.47 3.22
C SER A 100 -7.85 -22.06 1.86
N GLY A 101 -8.54 -21.68 0.78
CA GLY A 101 -8.18 -22.05 -0.58
C GLY A 101 -6.91 -21.35 -1.05
N HIS A 102 -5.93 -22.14 -1.52
CA HIS A 102 -4.64 -21.65 -2.05
C HIS A 102 -4.81 -20.55 -3.13
N GLY A 103 -5.85 -20.62 -3.95
CA GLY A 103 -6.16 -19.62 -4.99
C GLY A 103 -6.57 -18.24 -4.44
N MET A 104 -7.38 -18.19 -3.37
CA MET A 104 -7.79 -16.91 -2.77
C MET A 104 -6.66 -16.24 -2.00
N LYS A 105 -5.75 -17.02 -1.39
CA LYS A 105 -4.51 -16.49 -0.80
C LYS A 105 -3.63 -15.84 -1.87
N LEU A 106 -3.48 -16.48 -3.03
CA LEU A 106 -2.74 -15.93 -4.17
C LEU A 106 -3.37 -14.65 -4.71
N VAL A 107 -4.70 -14.60 -4.91
CA VAL A 107 -5.39 -13.37 -5.35
C VAL A 107 -5.22 -12.24 -4.34
N ARG A 108 -5.29 -12.55 -3.05
CA ARG A 108 -5.11 -11.53 -1.99
C ARG A 108 -3.67 -11.02 -1.94
N LEU A 109 -2.68 -11.90 -2.06
CA LEU A 109 -1.27 -11.53 -2.21
C LEU A 109 -1.01 -10.72 -3.48
N ALA A 110 -1.61 -11.10 -4.61
CA ALA A 110 -1.50 -10.39 -5.87
C ALA A 110 -2.12 -8.99 -5.79
N ALA A 111 -3.27 -8.84 -5.12
CA ALA A 111 -3.88 -7.54 -4.86
C ALA A 111 -2.97 -6.66 -4.00
N TRP A 112 -2.39 -7.20 -2.93
CA TRP A 112 -1.40 -6.50 -2.09
C TRP A 112 -0.17 -6.09 -2.88
N ALA A 113 0.39 -6.99 -3.69
CA ALA A 113 1.53 -6.70 -4.54
C ALA A 113 1.20 -5.61 -5.57
N CYS A 114 0.02 -5.66 -6.20
CA CYS A 114 -0.42 -4.66 -7.17
C CYS A 114 -0.61 -3.27 -6.52
N ILE A 115 -1.18 -3.23 -5.32
CA ILE A 115 -1.34 -1.99 -4.54
C ILE A 115 0.04 -1.41 -4.18
N LEU A 116 0.93 -2.23 -3.62
CA LEU A 116 2.29 -1.81 -3.27
C LEU A 116 3.06 -1.34 -4.51
N LEU A 117 2.89 -2.01 -5.64
CA LEU A 117 3.48 -1.64 -6.93
C LEU A 117 2.93 -0.28 -7.39
N GLY A 118 1.62 -0.08 -7.35
CA GLY A 118 0.97 1.19 -7.71
C GLY A 118 1.46 2.35 -6.84
N VAL A 119 1.58 2.14 -5.53
CA VAL A 119 2.09 3.17 -4.62
C VAL A 119 3.56 3.45 -4.85
N ALA A 120 4.41 2.43 -5.00
CA ALA A 120 5.82 2.61 -5.30
C ALA A 120 6.02 3.38 -6.61
N SER A 121 5.21 3.09 -7.62
CA SER A 121 5.19 3.81 -8.90
C SER A 121 4.83 5.29 -8.72
N LEU A 122 3.86 5.60 -7.86
CA LEU A 122 3.45 6.96 -7.54
C LEU A 122 4.51 7.72 -6.72
N ALA A 123 5.14 7.05 -5.75
CA ALA A 123 6.08 7.69 -4.83
C ALA A 123 7.46 7.94 -5.45
N GLY A 124 7.91 7.06 -6.36
CA GLY A 124 9.26 7.07 -6.92
C GLY A 124 9.35 7.16 -8.44
N GLY A 125 8.23 7.29 -9.16
CA GLY A 125 8.25 7.31 -10.63
C GLY A 125 8.92 6.05 -11.21
N ARG A 126 9.89 6.23 -12.12
CA ARG A 126 10.59 5.12 -12.80
C ARG A 126 11.44 4.27 -11.84
N ASP A 127 12.02 4.87 -10.81
CA ASP A 127 12.83 4.16 -9.80
C ASP A 127 11.97 3.39 -8.80
N GLY A 128 10.78 3.91 -8.50
CA GLY A 128 9.78 3.23 -7.69
C GLY A 128 9.24 1.97 -8.37
N ILE A 129 9.01 2.03 -9.69
CA ILE A 129 8.65 0.85 -10.50
C ILE A 129 9.79 -0.17 -10.50
N ALA A 130 11.06 0.27 -10.59
CA ALA A 130 12.21 -0.63 -10.56
C ALA A 130 12.37 -1.31 -9.18
N ALA A 131 12.20 -0.58 -8.08
CA ALA A 131 12.24 -1.13 -6.73
C ALA A 131 11.07 -2.11 -6.48
N ALA A 132 9.88 -1.76 -6.94
CA ALA A 132 8.71 -2.62 -6.83
C ALA A 132 8.79 -3.86 -7.74
N ALA A 133 9.39 -3.73 -8.93
CA ALA A 133 9.69 -4.85 -9.81
C ALA A 133 10.72 -5.81 -9.19
N ARG A 134 11.73 -5.30 -8.48
CA ARG A 134 12.69 -6.13 -7.71
C ARG A 134 12.01 -6.86 -6.55
N PHE A 135 11.10 -6.20 -5.83
CA PHE A 135 10.30 -6.85 -4.79
C PHE A 135 9.34 -7.90 -5.36
N ALA A 136 8.68 -7.59 -6.48
CA ALA A 136 7.81 -8.54 -7.19
C ALA A 136 8.60 -9.74 -7.73
N ALA A 137 9.82 -9.53 -8.21
CA ALA A 137 10.72 -10.59 -8.65
C ALA A 137 11.22 -11.46 -7.47
N GLY A 138 11.33 -10.90 -6.26
CA GLY A 138 11.67 -11.65 -5.04
C GLY A 138 10.50 -12.43 -4.42
N VAL A 139 9.26 -11.99 -4.67
CA VAL A 139 8.03 -12.63 -4.14
C VAL A 139 7.41 -13.62 -5.14
N LEU A 140 7.73 -13.52 -6.45
CA LEU A 140 7.31 -14.53 -7.41
C LEU A 140 8.08 -15.84 -7.18
N PRO A 141 7.39 -16.97 -6.90
CA PRO A 141 8.05 -18.26 -6.98
C PRO A 141 8.55 -18.44 -8.42
N ARG A 142 9.79 -18.92 -8.53
CA ARG A 142 10.62 -19.14 -9.73
C ARG A 142 10.03 -20.15 -10.74
N GLN A 143 8.72 -20.37 -10.72
CA GLN A 143 8.03 -21.50 -11.32
C GLN A 143 6.75 -21.06 -12.04
N GLN A 144 6.87 -20.38 -13.19
CA GLN A 144 5.74 -20.26 -14.13
C GLN A 144 6.21 -20.05 -15.57
N SER A 145 6.80 -21.10 -16.16
CA SER A 145 7.12 -21.20 -17.59
C SER A 145 5.88 -21.42 -18.50
N ALA A 146 4.67 -21.52 -17.96
CA ALA A 146 3.47 -21.88 -18.73
C ALA A 146 2.40 -20.77 -18.86
N THR A 147 2.40 -19.74 -18.01
CA THR A 147 1.38 -18.66 -18.02
C THR A 147 1.76 -17.45 -18.87
N TRP A 148 2.93 -17.47 -19.51
CA TRP A 148 3.45 -16.35 -20.30
C TRP A 148 2.63 -16.02 -21.58
N ARG A 149 1.61 -16.83 -21.90
CA ARG A 149 0.72 -16.61 -23.05
C ARG A 149 -0.37 -15.56 -22.83
N TYR A 150 -0.64 -15.14 -21.60
CA TYR A 150 -1.64 -14.11 -21.27
C TYR A 150 -1.03 -12.76 -20.85
N PHE A 151 0.29 -12.62 -20.91
CA PHE A 151 0.96 -11.41 -20.48
C PHE A 151 0.88 -10.31 -21.56
N PRO A 152 0.42 -9.09 -21.23
CA PRO A 152 0.27 -8.02 -22.21
C PRO A 152 1.63 -7.72 -22.85
N ARG A 153 1.69 -7.84 -24.18
CA ARG A 153 2.91 -7.75 -25.01
C ARG A 153 3.74 -6.47 -24.78
N GLY A 154 3.13 -5.41 -24.24
CA GLY A 154 3.83 -4.19 -23.86
C GLY A 154 4.85 -4.41 -22.75
N LEU A 155 4.52 -5.21 -21.74
CA LEU A 155 5.39 -5.41 -20.56
C LEU A 155 6.57 -6.34 -20.87
N ALA A 156 6.37 -7.28 -21.81
CA ALA A 156 7.44 -8.13 -22.34
C ALA A 156 8.54 -7.30 -23.05
N ARG A 157 8.16 -6.23 -23.77
CA ARG A 157 9.13 -5.34 -24.42
C ARG A 157 9.88 -4.47 -23.41
N THR A 158 9.22 -4.02 -22.35
CA THR A 158 9.88 -3.25 -21.28
C THR A 158 10.85 -4.11 -20.50
N LEU A 159 10.48 -5.37 -20.21
CA LEU A 159 11.38 -6.33 -19.57
C LEU A 159 12.56 -6.72 -20.46
N HIS A 160 12.35 -6.88 -21.77
CA HIS A 160 13.46 -7.13 -22.70
C HIS A 160 14.42 -5.95 -22.82
N LYS A 161 13.92 -4.71 -22.74
CA LYS A 161 14.76 -3.50 -22.70
C LYS A 161 15.54 -3.38 -21.37
N LEU A 162 14.93 -3.77 -20.25
CA LEU A 162 15.61 -3.82 -18.95
C LEU A 162 16.66 -4.92 -18.88
N GLN A 163 16.38 -6.09 -19.45
CA GLN A 163 17.32 -7.21 -19.47
C GLN A 163 18.52 -6.93 -20.38
N LYS A 164 18.30 -6.21 -21.50
CA LYS A 164 19.39 -5.76 -22.38
C LYS A 164 20.27 -4.69 -21.73
N GLY A 165 19.67 -3.73 -21.01
CA GLY A 165 20.44 -2.73 -20.26
C GLY A 165 21.31 -3.34 -19.15
N LEU A 166 20.85 -4.43 -18.51
CA LEU A 166 21.64 -5.14 -17.50
C LEU A 166 22.83 -5.91 -18.07
N SER A 167 22.81 -6.27 -19.35
CA SER A 167 23.91 -7.00 -20.00
C SER A 167 24.99 -6.05 -20.52
N ASP A 168 24.63 -4.82 -20.87
CA ASP A 168 25.59 -3.80 -21.32
C ASP A 168 26.40 -3.21 -20.14
N ASP A 169 25.83 -3.15 -18.92
CA ASP A 169 26.55 -2.67 -17.73
C ASP A 169 27.62 -3.66 -17.22
N ASP A 170 27.45 -4.97 -17.45
CA ASP A 170 28.45 -5.99 -17.07
C ASP A 170 29.64 -6.05 -18.07
N GLU A 171 29.51 -5.45 -19.26
CA GLU A 171 30.58 -5.41 -20.29
C GLU A 171 31.49 -4.17 -20.16
N GLU A 172 31.05 -3.09 -19.49
CA GLU A 172 31.88 -1.88 -19.25
C GLU A 172 32.80 -1.99 -18.01
N ASP A 173 32.51 -2.85 -17.04
CA ASP A 173 33.37 -3.06 -15.85
C ASP A 173 34.49 -4.12 -16.09
N GLY A 174 34.57 -4.67 -17.30
CA GLY A 174 35.51 -5.75 -17.68
C GLY A 174 36.59 -5.39 -18.70
N ALA A 175 36.70 -4.12 -19.13
CA ALA A 175 37.69 -3.66 -20.12
C ALA A 175 38.72 -2.68 -19.54
#